data_AF-A0A2E1S8K5-F1
#
_entry.id   AF-A0A2E1S8K5-F1
#
_cell.length_a   1.000
_cell.length_b   1.000
_cell.length_c   1.000
_cell.angle_alpha   90.00
_cell.angle_beta   90.00
_cell.angle_gamma   90.00
#
_symmetry.space_group_name_H-M   'P 1'
#
loop_
_entity.id
_entity.type
_entity.pdbx_description
1 polymer ?
#
loop_
_entity_poly.entity_id
_entity_poly.type
_entity_poly.pdbx_seq_one_letter_code
_entity_poly.pdbx_strand_id
1 'polypeptide(L)'
;MEKIKNWMTEAANIMFDDSKNDLRSLPKSVRLQILIVLSFVWSTVFSLYVFSVTSFIFGWAGVVMAHIGLIIAVYLTFKFFHKKQEQPISVFQSGNYNPAKIFAIFFIVFFIFIFTKGIDVLTRTNSYETPYSGPETTTEERIKRFVK
;
A
#
# COMPACT_ATOMS: atom_id res chain seq x y z
N MET A 1 29.37 19.96 6.34
CA MET A 1 28.44 18.96 6.91
C MET A 1 27.91 19.36 8.28
N GLU A 2 28.72 19.92 9.17
CA GLU A 2 28.31 20.37 10.52
C GLU A 2 27.07 21.29 10.53
N LYS A 3 26.96 22.27 9.61
CA LYS A 3 25.75 23.13 9.53
C LYS A 3 24.46 22.37 9.22
N ILE A 4 24.51 21.36 8.35
CA ILE A 4 23.33 20.53 8.00
C ILE A 4 22.97 19.61 9.16
N LYS A 5 23.98 19.01 9.81
CA LYS A 5 23.81 18.19 11.00
C LYS A 5 23.17 18.98 12.15
N ASN A 6 23.66 20.20 12.41
CA ASN A 6 23.10 21.07 13.44
C ASN A 6 21.68 21.52 13.08
N TRP A 7 21.42 21.87 11.82
CA TRP A 7 20.07 22.19 11.34
C TRP A 7 19.09 21.02 11.49
N MET A 8 19.48 19.80 11.10
CA MET A 8 18.66 18.59 11.28
C MET A 8 18.41 18.28 12.75
N THR A 9 19.42 18.47 13.60
CA THR A 9 19.30 18.24 15.06
C THR A 9 18.36 19.24 15.70
N GLU A 10 18.45 20.51 15.30
CA GLU A 10 17.58 21.58 15.78
C GLU A 10 16.14 21.39 15.29
N ALA A 11 15.94 21.03 14.02
CA ALA A 11 14.65 20.69 13.46
C ALA A 11 14.01 19.48 14.17
N ALA A 12 14.79 18.43 14.46
CA ALA A 12 14.32 17.27 15.20
C ALA A 12 13.94 17.64 16.64
N ASN A 13 14.76 18.44 17.32
CA ASN A 13 14.46 18.91 18.68
C ASN A 13 13.16 19.72 18.70
N ILE A 14 12.93 20.64 17.77
CA ILE A 14 11.68 21.41 17.71
C ILE A 14 10.46 20.53 17.40
N MET A 15 10.61 19.54 16.51
CA MET A 15 9.51 18.66 16.09
C MET A 15 9.09 17.66 17.17
N PHE A 16 10.05 17.19 17.99
CA PHE A 16 9.80 16.17 19.02
C PHE A 16 9.70 16.72 20.45
N ASP A 17 10.12 17.96 20.71
CA ASP A 17 9.93 18.63 22.00
C ASP A 17 8.48 19.09 22.16
N ASP A 18 7.69 18.40 22.97
CA ASP A 18 6.27 18.69 23.23
C ASP A 18 6.04 20.09 23.83
N SER A 19 7.07 20.74 24.38
CA SER A 19 7.00 22.13 24.89
C SER A 19 7.12 23.18 23.78
N LYS A 20 7.76 22.83 22.66
CA LYS A 20 7.96 23.71 21.49
C LYS A 20 7.16 23.26 20.27
N ASN A 21 6.62 22.06 20.28
CA ASN A 21 5.86 21.46 19.19
C ASN A 21 4.43 22.02 19.15
N ASP A 22 4.25 23.07 18.35
CA ASP A 22 2.99 23.77 18.15
C ASP A 22 1.92 22.90 17.44
N LEU A 23 2.28 21.74 16.90
CA LEU A 23 1.34 20.83 16.23
C LEU A 23 0.27 20.25 17.18
N ARG A 24 0.50 20.30 18.49
CA ARG A 24 -0.44 19.84 19.52
C ARG A 24 -1.38 20.95 20.02
N SER A 25 -0.99 22.22 19.88
CA SER A 25 -1.82 23.38 20.22
C SER A 25 -2.92 23.61 19.18
N LEU A 26 -2.71 23.11 17.96
CA LEU A 26 -3.62 23.29 16.84
C LEU A 26 -5.00 22.65 17.11
N PRO A 27 -6.10 23.31 16.69
CA PRO A 27 -7.44 22.73 16.75
C PRO A 27 -7.49 21.35 16.11
N LYS A 28 -8.26 20.43 16.71
CA LYS A 28 -8.34 19.02 16.28
C LYS A 28 -8.65 18.85 14.78
N SER A 29 -9.40 19.78 14.19
CA SER A 29 -9.69 19.82 12.74
C SER A 29 -8.45 20.03 11.88
N VAL A 30 -7.57 20.96 12.27
CA VAL A 30 -6.32 21.28 11.56
C VAL A 30 -5.33 20.12 11.67
N ARG A 31 -5.26 19.48 12.85
CA ARG A 31 -4.43 18.28 13.03
C ARG A 31 -4.86 17.13 12.13
N LEU A 32 -6.18 16.90 12.02
CA LEU A 32 -6.73 15.90 11.11
C LEU A 32 -6.46 16.26 9.64
N GLN A 33 -6.59 17.54 9.28
CA GLN A 33 -6.31 18.02 7.92
C GLN A 33 -4.85 17.78 7.52
N ILE A 34 -3.88 18.09 8.38
CA ILE A 34 -2.46 17.85 8.10
C ILE A 34 -2.19 16.35 7.90
N LEU A 35 -2.81 15.48 8.71
CA LEU A 35 -2.69 14.03 8.55
C LEU A 35 -3.30 13.54 7.22
N ILE A 36 -4.44 14.10 6.80
CA ILE A 36 -5.08 13.77 5.51
C ILE A 36 -4.20 14.23 4.35
N VAL A 37 -3.66 15.45 4.40
CA VAL A 37 -2.77 15.98 3.36
C VAL A 37 -1.51 15.11 3.24
N LEU A 38 -0.92 14.74 4.37
CA LEU A 38 0.24 13.86 4.40
C LEU A 38 -0.08 12.49 3.78
N SER A 39 -1.20 11.88 4.16
CA SER A 39 -1.68 10.62 3.58
C SER A 39 -1.87 10.71 2.06
N PHE A 40 -2.39 11.83 1.57
CA PHE A 40 -2.60 12.06 0.15
C PHE A 40 -1.28 12.21 -0.63
N VAL A 41 -0.34 12.98 -0.10
CA VAL A 41 1.00 13.14 -0.69
C VAL A 41 1.71 11.79 -0.79
N TRP A 42 1.71 11.00 0.29
CA TRP A 42 2.33 9.68 0.30
C TRP A 42 1.62 8.67 -0.61
N SER A 43 0.29 8.72 -0.72
CA SER A 43 -0.44 7.91 -1.71
C SER A 43 0.00 8.22 -3.14
N THR A 44 0.32 9.47 -3.42
CA THR A 44 0.78 9.92 -4.74
C THR A 44 2.23 9.48 -5.01
N VAL A 45 3.14 9.67 -4.06
CA VAL A 45 4.55 9.23 -4.16
C VAL A 45 4.64 7.71 -4.29
N PHE A 46 3.91 6.96 -3.48
CA PHE A 46 3.90 5.49 -3.55
C PHE A 46 3.32 4.98 -4.88
N SER A 47 2.29 5.64 -5.40
CA SER A 47 1.69 5.26 -6.68
C SER A 47 2.63 5.51 -7.86
N LEU A 48 3.42 6.59 -7.82
CA LEU A 48 4.49 6.83 -8.81
C LEU A 48 5.63 5.81 -8.70
N TYR A 49 5.91 5.31 -7.50
CA TYR A 49 6.98 4.32 -7.27
C TYR A 49 6.59 2.91 -7.73
N VAL A 50 5.35 2.47 -7.47
CA VAL A 50 4.91 1.09 -7.74
C VAL A 50 4.32 0.91 -9.13
N PHE A 51 3.63 1.91 -9.67
CA PHE A 51 2.93 1.79 -10.96
C PHE A 51 3.65 2.56 -12.08
N SER A 52 3.60 2.02 -13.30
CA SER A 52 4.07 2.74 -14.49
C SER A 52 3.21 3.96 -14.77
N VAL A 53 3.75 4.96 -15.46
CA VAL A 53 3.05 6.22 -15.80
C VAL A 53 1.70 5.96 -16.50
N THR A 54 1.61 4.91 -17.33
CA THR A 54 0.36 4.51 -18.03
C THR A 54 -0.68 3.87 -17.12
N SER A 55 -0.29 3.23 -16.02
CA SER A 55 -1.21 2.60 -15.05
C SER A 55 -1.35 3.40 -13.75
N PHE A 56 -0.65 4.54 -13.65
CA PHE A 56 -0.57 5.38 -12.45
C PHE A 56 -1.95 5.80 -11.94
N ILE A 57 -2.84 6.25 -12.84
CA ILE A 57 -4.18 6.71 -12.46
C ILE A 57 -5.01 5.59 -11.80
N PHE A 58 -4.97 4.38 -12.35
CA PHE A 58 -5.70 3.24 -11.79
C PHE A 58 -5.07 2.76 -10.47
N GLY A 59 -3.74 2.71 -10.39
CA GLY A 59 -3.02 2.36 -9.17
C GLY A 59 -3.25 3.37 -8.04
N TRP A 60 -3.16 4.66 -8.35
CA TRP A 60 -3.42 5.76 -7.43
C TRP A 60 -4.86 5.78 -6.94
N ALA A 61 -5.83 5.64 -7.85
CA ALA A 61 -7.24 5.54 -7.48
C ALA A 61 -7.49 4.34 -6.56
N GLY A 62 -6.84 3.20 -6.82
CA GLY A 62 -6.91 2.01 -5.97
C GLY A 62 -6.35 2.26 -4.56
N VAL A 63 -5.19 2.89 -4.44
CA VAL A 63 -4.56 3.20 -3.15
C VAL A 63 -5.40 4.20 -2.34
N VAL A 64 -5.93 5.24 -2.99
CA VAL A 64 -6.81 6.23 -2.34
C VAL A 64 -8.13 5.58 -1.90
N MET A 65 -8.74 4.75 -2.76
CA MET A 65 -9.96 4.00 -2.44
C MET A 65 -9.73 3.05 -1.26
N ALA A 66 -8.58 2.38 -1.20
CA ALA A 66 -8.21 1.51 -0.07
C ALA A 66 -8.09 2.29 1.25
N HIS A 67 -7.51 3.50 1.24
CA HIS A 67 -7.44 4.37 2.42
C HIS A 67 -8.84 4.77 2.91
N ILE A 68 -9.72 5.19 1.99
CA ILE A 68 -11.10 5.55 2.33
C ILE A 68 -11.84 4.34 2.92
N GLY A 69 -11.67 3.16 2.31
CA GLY A 69 -12.25 1.90 2.80
C GLY A 69 -11.77 1.57 4.22
N LEU A 70 -10.48 1.75 4.51
CA LEU A 70 -9.91 1.53 5.84
C LEU A 70 -10.50 2.49 6.87
N ILE A 71 -10.63 3.79 6.54
CA ILE A 71 -11.26 4.78 7.43
C ILE A 71 -12.70 4.38 7.76
N ILE A 72 -13.47 3.95 6.75
CA ILE A 72 -14.87 3.50 6.94
C ILE A 72 -14.91 2.23 7.80
N ALA A 73 -14.05 1.26 7.54
CA ALA A 73 -13.98 0.02 8.33
C ALA A 73 -13.68 0.33 9.80
N VAL A 74 -12.68 1.19 10.05
CA VAL A 74 -12.34 1.66 11.40
C VAL A 74 -13.53 2.38 12.05
N TYR A 75 -14.18 3.32 11.35
CA TYR A 75 -15.37 4.01 11.87
C TYR A 75 -16.51 3.04 12.23
N LEU A 76 -16.81 2.08 11.35
CA LEU A 76 -17.84 1.07 11.60
C LEU A 76 -17.49 0.20 12.81
N THR A 77 -16.24 -0.25 12.93
CA THR A 77 -15.80 -1.05 14.09
C THR A 77 -15.94 -0.24 15.38
N PHE A 78 -15.49 1.02 15.43
CA PHE A 78 -15.68 1.89 16.58
C PHE A 78 -17.17 2.10 16.93
N LYS A 79 -18.04 2.25 15.92
CA LYS A 79 -19.49 2.41 16.10
C LYS A 79 -20.15 1.14 16.65
N PHE A 80 -19.72 -0.04 16.20
CA PHE A 80 -20.17 -1.31 16.75
C PHE A 80 -19.73 -1.48 18.20
N PHE A 81 -18.49 -1.12 18.55
CA PHE A 81 -17.99 -1.22 19.92
C PHE A 81 -18.69 -0.24 20.87
N HIS A 82 -18.95 1.00 20.45
CA HIS A 82 -19.74 1.94 21.27
C HIS A 82 -21.19 1.48 21.44
N LYS A 83 -21.85 0.99 20.37
CA LYS A 83 -23.22 0.47 20.47
C LYS A 83 -23.34 -0.77 21.37
N LYS A 84 -22.31 -1.61 21.44
CA LYS A 84 -22.27 -2.79 22.33
C LYS A 84 -22.07 -2.41 23.80
N GLN A 85 -21.48 -1.26 24.11
CA GLN A 85 -21.46 -0.73 25.48
C GLN A 85 -22.86 -0.29 25.95
N GLU A 86 -23.70 0.19 25.03
CA GLU A 86 -25.06 0.66 25.34
C GLU A 86 -26.11 -0.47 25.35
N GLN A 87 -25.82 -1.63 24.76
CA GLN A 87 -26.75 -2.77 24.73
C GLN A 87 -26.12 -4.02 25.37
N PRO A 88 -26.38 -4.29 26.67
CA PRO A 88 -25.97 -5.54 27.30
C PRO A 88 -26.80 -6.68 26.69
N ILE A 89 -26.19 -7.41 25.74
CA ILE A 89 -26.75 -8.61 25.13
C ILE A 89 -27.10 -9.65 26.22
N SER A 90 -28.36 -10.10 26.23
CA SER A 90 -28.83 -11.16 27.11
C SER A 90 -28.30 -12.54 26.66
N VAL A 91 -28.15 -13.45 27.62
CA VAL A 91 -27.39 -14.70 27.55
C VAL A 91 -27.92 -15.77 26.56
N PHE A 92 -28.95 -15.46 25.76
CA PHE A 92 -29.69 -16.46 24.99
C PHE A 92 -29.70 -16.25 23.47
N GLN A 93 -28.92 -15.32 22.91
CA GLN A 93 -28.91 -15.10 21.46
C GLN A 93 -27.57 -15.51 20.81
N SER A 94 -27.50 -16.76 20.34
CA SER A 94 -26.35 -17.29 19.59
C SER A 94 -26.61 -17.32 18.08
N GLY A 95 -26.29 -16.21 17.40
CA GLY A 95 -25.96 -16.21 15.98
C GLY A 95 -24.50 -15.80 15.82
N ASN A 96 -23.61 -16.73 15.49
CA ASN A 96 -22.14 -16.55 15.51
C ASN A 96 -21.63 -15.78 14.28
N TYR A 97 -22.13 -14.57 14.07
CA TYR A 97 -21.60 -13.63 13.08
C TYR A 97 -20.79 -12.57 13.81
N ASN A 98 -19.56 -12.93 14.17
CA ASN A 98 -18.62 -11.94 14.69
C ASN A 98 -18.22 -11.01 13.51
N PRO A 99 -18.54 -9.71 13.54
CA PRO A 99 -18.16 -8.79 12.47
C PRO A 99 -16.66 -8.85 12.17
N ALA A 100 -15.81 -9.08 13.17
CA ALA A 100 -14.37 -9.24 12.97
C ALA A 100 -13.99 -10.45 12.09
N LYS A 101 -14.71 -11.58 12.20
CA LYS A 101 -14.47 -12.76 11.36
C LYS A 101 -14.87 -12.52 9.91
N ILE A 102 -15.96 -11.78 9.70
CA ILE A 102 -16.43 -11.39 8.36
C ILE A 102 -15.42 -10.45 7.70
N PHE A 103 -14.93 -9.45 8.43
CA PHE A 103 -13.88 -8.56 7.94
C PHE A 103 -12.57 -9.29 7.67
N ALA A 104 -12.18 -10.26 8.50
CA ALA A 104 -10.97 -11.07 8.28
C ALA A 104 -11.05 -11.90 6.99
N ILE A 105 -12.19 -12.55 6.72
CA ILE A 105 -12.43 -13.31 5.49
C ILE A 105 -12.40 -12.37 4.27
N PHE A 106 -13.06 -11.21 4.35
CA PHE A 106 -13.03 -10.21 3.30
C PHE A 106 -11.61 -9.72 3.00
N PHE A 107 -10.82 -9.40 4.03
CA PHE A 107 -9.43 -8.96 3.88
C PHE A 107 -8.55 -10.06 3.25
N ILE A 108 -8.72 -11.33 3.63
CA ILE A 108 -8.00 -12.45 3.02
C ILE A 108 -8.27 -12.54 1.52
N VAL A 109 -9.54 -12.46 1.10
CA VAL A 109 -9.92 -12.52 -0.32
C VAL A 109 -9.38 -11.30 -1.07
N PHE A 110 -9.45 -10.11 -0.46
CA PHE A 110 -8.93 -8.87 -1.04
C PHE A 110 -7.40 -8.90 -1.22
N PHE A 111 -6.66 -9.40 -0.22
CA PHE A 111 -5.21 -9.57 -0.30
C PHE A 111 -4.85 -10.58 -1.40
N ILE A 112 -5.51 -11.74 -1.46
CA ILE A 112 -5.28 -12.69 -2.55
C ILE A 112 -5.50 -12.01 -3.90
N PHE A 113 -6.60 -11.27 -4.09
CA PHE A 113 -6.90 -10.58 -5.34
C PHE A 113 -5.83 -9.55 -5.74
N ILE A 114 -5.41 -8.67 -4.82
CA ILE A 114 -4.36 -7.68 -5.09
C ILE A 114 -3.04 -8.35 -5.43
N PHE A 115 -2.66 -9.40 -4.68
CA PHE A 115 -1.40 -10.10 -4.93
C PHE A 115 -1.45 -10.91 -6.22
N THR A 116 -2.56 -11.55 -6.57
CA THR A 116 -2.72 -12.22 -7.88
C THR A 116 -2.60 -11.21 -9.02
N LYS A 117 -3.22 -10.03 -8.90
CA LYS A 117 -3.08 -8.94 -9.89
C LYS A 117 -1.68 -8.33 -9.90
N GLY A 118 -1.02 -8.24 -8.76
CA GLY A 118 0.36 -7.78 -8.62
C GLY A 118 1.36 -8.73 -9.26
N ILE A 119 1.20 -10.04 -9.05
CA ILE A 119 2.00 -11.07 -9.73
C ILE A 119 1.76 -11.01 -11.24
N ASP A 120 0.52 -10.89 -11.70
CA ASP A 120 0.18 -10.77 -13.13
C ASP A 120 0.89 -9.57 -13.81
N VAL A 121 0.99 -8.44 -13.11
CA VAL A 121 1.77 -7.26 -13.55
C VAL A 121 3.27 -7.57 -13.62
N LEU A 122 3.82 -8.25 -12.61
CA LEU A 122 5.25 -8.62 -12.59
C LEU A 122 5.61 -9.68 -13.64
N THR A 123 4.67 -10.58 -13.98
CA THR A 123 4.86 -11.61 -15.00
C THR A 123 4.56 -11.11 -16.41
N ARG A 124 4.03 -9.89 -16.57
CA ARG A 124 3.74 -9.24 -17.86
C ARG A 124 4.97 -8.62 -18.52
N THR A 125 6.18 -8.92 -18.04
CA THR A 125 7.42 -8.61 -18.77
C THR A 125 7.45 -9.47 -20.02
N ASN A 126 6.92 -8.92 -21.11
CA ASN A 126 7.32 -9.29 -22.46
C ASN A 126 8.82 -9.02 -22.55
N SER A 127 9.65 -9.99 -22.18
CA SER A 127 10.99 -10.10 -22.70
C SER A 127 10.79 -10.19 -24.20
N TYR A 128 11.04 -9.09 -24.91
CA TYR A 128 11.05 -9.09 -26.37
C TYR A 128 11.80 -10.35 -26.81
N GLU A 129 11.19 -11.20 -27.64
CA GLU A 129 11.93 -12.25 -28.33
C GLU A 129 12.93 -11.53 -29.21
N THR A 130 14.16 -11.35 -28.73
CA THR A 130 15.24 -10.85 -29.58
C THR A 130 15.44 -11.92 -30.63
N PRO A 131 15.20 -11.64 -31.92
CA PRO A 131 15.38 -12.64 -32.96
C PRO A 131 16.84 -13.12 -32.91
N TYR A 132 17.03 -14.44 -32.84
CA TYR A 132 18.35 -15.04 -32.79
C TYR A 132 19.11 -14.71 -34.09
N SER A 133 20.10 -13.82 -34.01
CA SER A 133 20.96 -13.40 -35.13
C SER A 133 22.16 -14.34 -35.33
N GLY A 134 22.14 -15.51 -34.70
CA GLY A 134 23.23 -16.48 -34.78
C GLY A 134 23.14 -17.40 -35.99
N PRO A 135 24.16 -18.24 -36.23
CA PRO A 135 24.16 -19.20 -37.31
C PRO A 135 23.01 -20.22 -37.14
N GLU A 136 22.30 -20.54 -38.21
CA GLU A 136 21.20 -21.53 -38.16
C GLU A 136 21.65 -22.96 -37.86
N THR A 137 22.95 -23.22 -37.94
CA THR A 137 23.53 -24.56 -37.71
C THR A 137 24.16 -24.63 -36.34
N THR A 138 23.95 -25.75 -35.66
CA THR A 138 24.60 -26.00 -34.36
C THR A 138 26.11 -26.18 -34.55
N THR A 139 26.89 -25.90 -33.50
CA THR A 139 28.36 -26.08 -33.54
C THR A 139 28.76 -27.50 -33.95
N GLU A 140 27.98 -28.50 -33.54
CA GLU A 140 28.22 -29.91 -33.88
C GLU A 140 28.03 -30.21 -35.36
N GLU A 141 26.97 -29.67 -35.98
CA GLU A 141 26.72 -29.83 -37.42
C GLU A 141 27.85 -29.19 -38.25
N ARG A 142 28.33 -28.02 -37.81
CA ARG A 142 29.45 -27.33 -38.45
C ARG A 142 30.70 -28.20 -38.40
N ILE A 143 31.05 -28.76 -37.23
CA ILE A 143 32.21 -29.63 -37.07
C ILE A 143 32.09 -30.89 -37.96
N LYS A 144 30.92 -31.54 -37.99
CA LYS A 144 30.69 -32.72 -38.84
C LYS A 144 30.86 -32.42 -40.33
N ARG A 145 30.54 -31.21 -40.77
CA ARG A 145 30.70 -30.79 -42.17
C ARG A 145 32.17 -30.58 -42.57
N PHE A 146 33.04 -30.22 -41.62
CA PHE A 146 34.48 -30.01 -41.85
C PHE A 146 35.33 -31.26 -41.68
N VAL A 147 34.83 -32.28 -40.96
CA VAL A 147 35.56 -33.53 -40.67
C VAL A 147 35.28 -34.62 -41.74
N LYS A 148 34.66 -34.25 -42.86
CA LYS A 148 34.48 -35.12 -44.05
C LYS A 148 35.46 -34.72 -45.14
#